data_AF-A0A815XLM5-F1
#
_entry.id   AF-A0A815XLM5-F1
#
_cell.length_a   1.000
_cell.length_b   1.000
_cell.length_c   1.000
_cell.angle_alpha   90.00
_cell.angle_beta   90.00
_cell.angle_gamma   90.00
#
_symmetry.space_group_name_H-M   'P 1'
#
loop_
_entity.id
_entity.type
_entity.pdbx_description
1 polymer ?
#
loop_
_entity_poly.entity_id
_entity_poly.type
_entity_poly.pdbx_seq_one_letter_code
_entity_poly.pdbx_strand_id
1 'polypeptide(L)'
;TWKHLPDYLTVPDDVFKRNLLNQVTGDQTIISQWLEDHSILQYAWKYASLTNQISYLKMEENFMEFYTSTAMAEINWLSVAPKTMITEHNINWIYCKTEKNIHQRRMSIQRQLHVVTSKLDEHLQQRPPGLLTRNEPTTIDINMSILSAAILAFVHKGQQRLRDRSQESEAAVKLDGKDPRRVQ
;
A
#
# COMPACT_ATOMS: atom_id res chain seq x y z
N THR A 1 -7.84 -10.91 -7.91
CA THR A 1 -6.69 -10.39 -7.14
C THR A 1 -6.39 -9.04 -7.72
N TRP A 2 -6.08 -8.02 -6.92
CA TRP A 2 -5.43 -6.81 -7.44
C TRP A 2 -4.01 -7.24 -7.84
N LYS A 3 -3.92 -7.83 -9.04
CA LYS A 3 -2.83 -8.76 -9.37
C LYS A 3 -1.52 -8.06 -9.71
N HIS A 4 -1.50 -6.74 -9.65
CA HIS A 4 -0.33 -5.93 -9.89
C HIS A 4 -0.31 -4.81 -8.85
N LEU A 5 0.55 -4.96 -7.83
CA LEU A 5 1.16 -3.77 -7.23
C LEU A 5 1.64 -2.94 -8.43
N PRO A 6 1.18 -1.69 -8.60
CA PRO A 6 1.59 -0.92 -9.76
C PRO A 6 3.11 -0.86 -9.76
N ASP A 7 3.68 -1.27 -10.88
CA ASP A 7 5.11 -1.44 -11.04
C ASP A 7 5.79 -0.09 -11.31
N TYR A 8 5.36 0.95 -10.58
CA TYR A 8 5.95 2.29 -10.67
C TYR A 8 7.35 2.34 -10.03
N LEU A 9 7.76 1.23 -9.43
CA LEU A 9 9.09 1.00 -8.86
C LEU A 9 10.03 0.27 -9.84
N THR A 10 9.62 -0.11 -11.06
CA THR A 10 10.56 -0.51 -12.12
C THR A 10 10.84 0.67 -13.03
N VAL A 11 11.51 1.67 -12.47
CA VAL A 11 12.00 2.83 -13.22
C VAL A 11 13.52 2.91 -13.09
N PRO A 12 14.23 3.55 -14.05
CA PRO A 12 15.65 3.81 -13.89
C PRO A 12 15.96 4.64 -12.64
N ASP A 13 17.16 4.47 -12.09
CA ASP A 13 17.65 5.16 -10.89
C ASP A 13 17.46 6.68 -10.97
N ASP A 14 17.78 7.31 -12.11
CA ASP A 14 17.60 8.75 -12.32
C ASP A 14 16.13 9.19 -12.25
N VAL A 15 15.22 8.33 -12.71
CA VAL A 15 13.77 8.61 -12.70
C VAL A 15 13.23 8.46 -11.28
N PHE A 16 13.65 7.41 -10.55
CA PHE A 16 13.29 7.23 -9.15
C PHE A 16 13.79 8.38 -8.28
N LYS A 17 15.07 8.72 -8.39
CA LYS A 17 15.68 9.83 -7.66
C LYS A 17 14.93 11.14 -7.92
N ARG A 18 14.66 11.47 -9.18
CA ARG A 18 13.89 12.67 -9.54
C ARG A 18 12.49 12.66 -8.95
N ASN A 19 11.78 11.54 -9.05
CA ASN A 19 10.43 11.43 -8.50
C ASN A 19 10.39 11.52 -6.98
N LEU A 20 11.39 10.94 -6.30
CA LEU A 20 11.54 11.02 -4.85
C LEU A 20 11.87 12.43 -4.39
N LEU A 21 12.82 13.12 -5.05
CA LEU A 21 13.17 14.51 -4.75
C LEU A 21 11.97 15.45 -4.94
N ASN A 22 11.12 15.21 -5.94
CA ASN A 22 9.87 15.95 -6.11
C ASN A 22 8.88 15.80 -4.94
N GLN A 23 9.11 14.85 -4.02
CA GLN A 23 8.30 14.69 -2.79
C GLN A 23 8.98 15.26 -1.54
N VAL A 24 10.23 15.71 -1.64
CA VAL A 24 10.94 16.33 -0.52
C VAL A 24 10.42 17.75 -0.32
N THR A 25 9.89 18.01 0.88
CA THR A 25 9.45 19.33 1.31
C THR A 25 10.61 20.10 1.94
N GLY A 26 10.86 21.32 1.47
CA GLY A 26 11.94 22.16 1.99
C GLY A 26 13.23 22.04 1.17
N ASP A 27 14.38 22.23 1.84
CA ASP A 27 15.68 22.14 1.17
C ASP A 27 16.00 20.70 0.76
N GLN A 28 16.12 20.48 -0.54
CA GLN A 28 16.39 19.17 -1.13
C GLN A 28 17.90 18.87 -1.24
N THR A 29 18.77 19.84 -0.96
CA THR A 29 20.21 19.76 -1.25
C THR A 29 20.85 18.56 -0.59
N ILE A 30 20.61 18.34 0.70
CA ILE A 30 21.20 17.24 1.47
C ILE A 30 20.71 15.88 0.95
N ILE A 31 19.40 15.73 0.73
CA ILE A 31 18.82 14.49 0.22
C ILE A 31 19.31 14.21 -1.21
N SER A 32 19.41 15.23 -2.05
CA SER A 32 19.94 15.09 -3.41
C SER A 32 21.40 14.61 -3.38
N GLN A 33 22.23 15.18 -2.51
CA GLN A 33 23.63 14.77 -2.35
C GLN A 33 23.76 13.34 -1.80
N TRP A 34 22.88 12.93 -0.89
CA TRP A 34 22.83 11.57 -0.38
C TRP A 34 22.50 10.57 -1.50
N LEU A 35 21.54 10.89 -2.35
CA LEU A 35 21.11 10.02 -3.44
C LEU A 35 22.10 9.97 -4.62
N GLU A 36 23.21 10.71 -4.59
CA GLU A 36 24.35 10.48 -5.49
C GLU A 36 25.15 9.22 -5.12
N ASP A 37 25.12 8.83 -3.85
CA ASP A 37 25.75 7.60 -3.39
C ASP A 37 24.86 6.42 -3.76
N HIS A 38 25.39 5.52 -4.60
CA HIS A 38 24.67 4.34 -5.06
C HIS A 38 24.14 3.48 -3.90
N SER A 39 24.90 3.33 -2.81
CA SER A 39 24.46 2.54 -1.65
C SER A 39 23.26 3.16 -0.95
N ILE A 40 23.21 4.49 -0.86
CA ILE A 40 22.10 5.22 -0.25
C ILE A 40 20.89 5.23 -1.19
N LEU A 41 21.11 5.34 -2.50
CA LEU A 41 20.04 5.23 -3.49
C LEU A 41 19.38 3.85 -3.45
N GLN A 42 20.16 2.77 -3.41
CA GLN A 42 19.64 1.40 -3.26
C GLN A 42 18.92 1.21 -1.92
N TYR A 43 19.42 1.83 -0.85
CA TYR A 43 18.75 1.86 0.44
C TYR A 43 17.36 2.53 0.36
N ALA A 44 17.26 3.70 -0.29
CA ALA A 44 16.01 4.42 -0.49
C ALA A 44 15.03 3.64 -1.38
N TRP A 45 15.53 2.97 -2.42
CA TRP A 45 14.77 2.07 -3.28
C TRP A 45 14.12 0.93 -2.50
N LYS A 46 14.92 0.21 -1.71
CA LYS A 46 14.44 -0.90 -0.90
C LYS A 46 13.41 -0.43 0.12
N TYR A 47 13.67 0.72 0.76
CA TYR A 47 12.72 1.33 1.67
C TYR A 47 11.39 1.67 0.97
N ALA A 48 11.43 2.33 -0.19
CA ALA A 48 10.22 2.62 -0.98
C ALA A 48 9.46 1.34 -1.37
N SER A 49 10.16 0.26 -1.74
CA SER A 49 9.55 -1.03 -2.08
C SER A 49 8.83 -1.68 -0.90
N LEU A 50 9.45 -1.70 0.28
CA LEU A 50 8.84 -2.25 1.49
C LEU A 50 7.65 -1.39 1.94
N THR A 51 7.78 -0.07 1.92
CA THR A 51 6.69 0.86 2.23
C THR A 51 5.52 0.71 1.27
N ASN A 52 5.78 0.52 -0.03
CA ASN A 52 4.76 0.24 -1.04
C ASN A 52 3.97 -1.04 -0.69
N GLN A 53 4.67 -2.13 -0.36
CA GLN A 53 4.03 -3.39 0.02
C GLN A 53 3.18 -3.24 1.29
N ILE A 54 3.70 -2.57 2.32
CA ILE A 54 2.95 -2.33 3.58
C ILE A 54 1.71 -1.48 3.30
N SER A 55 1.84 -0.37 2.58
CA SER A 55 0.72 0.52 2.27
C SER A 55 -0.38 -0.19 1.47
N TYR A 56 0.01 -1.06 0.53
CA TYR A 56 -0.94 -1.87 -0.23
C TYR A 56 -1.67 -2.90 0.65
N LEU A 57 -0.92 -3.65 1.47
CA LEU A 57 -1.51 -4.65 2.36
C LEU A 57 -2.46 -4.03 3.39
N LYS A 58 -2.12 -2.85 3.94
CA LYS A 58 -3.01 -2.09 4.83
C LYS A 58 -4.28 -1.63 4.12
N MET A 59 -4.17 -1.19 2.86
CA MET A 59 -5.34 -0.83 2.06
C MET A 59 -6.24 -2.06 1.83
N GLU A 60 -5.67 -3.23 1.50
CA GLU A 60 -6.44 -4.48 1.39
C GLU A 60 -7.08 -4.89 2.72
N GLU A 61 -6.37 -4.76 3.84
CA GLU A 61 -6.89 -5.06 5.18
C GLU A 61 -8.11 -4.19 5.51
N ASN A 62 -7.99 -2.87 5.32
CA ASN A 62 -9.06 -1.90 5.54
C ASN A 62 -10.30 -2.23 4.70
N PHE A 63 -10.10 -2.58 3.42
CA PHE A 63 -11.20 -2.96 2.54
C PHE A 63 -11.92 -4.24 3.04
N MET A 64 -11.17 -5.24 3.50
CA MET A 64 -11.75 -6.48 4.04
C MET A 64 -12.52 -6.23 5.34
N GLU A 65 -12.04 -5.33 6.20
CA GLU A 65 -12.73 -4.91 7.42
C GLU A 65 -14.02 -4.15 7.10
N PHE A 66 -13.96 -3.22 6.13
CA PHE A 66 -15.13 -2.51 5.62
C PHE A 66 -16.20 -3.47 5.09
N TYR A 67 -15.78 -4.44 4.26
CA TYR A 67 -16.69 -5.45 3.72
C TYR A 67 -17.32 -6.30 4.82
N THR A 68 -16.51 -6.79 5.76
CA THR A 68 -16.99 -7.62 6.89
C THR A 68 -18.05 -6.88 7.69
N SER A 69 -17.79 -5.61 8.01
CA SER A 69 -18.70 -4.77 8.78
C SER A 69 -20.03 -4.55 8.04
N THR A 70 -19.98 -4.33 6.73
CA THR A 70 -21.17 -4.15 5.89
C THR A 70 -21.99 -5.43 5.79
N ALA A 71 -21.34 -6.57 5.49
CA ALA A 71 -22.01 -7.87 5.37
C ALA A 71 -22.68 -8.31 6.69
N MET A 72 -22.06 -8.03 7.84
CA MET A 72 -22.63 -8.31 9.15
C MET A 72 -23.84 -7.42 9.47
N ALA A 73 -23.79 -6.13 9.14
CA ALA A 73 -24.86 -5.18 9.41
C ALA A 73 -26.13 -5.46 8.57
N GLU A 74 -25.97 -5.98 7.36
CA GLU A 74 -27.07 -6.21 6.42
C GLU A 74 -27.52 -7.69 6.37
N ILE A 75 -26.98 -8.56 7.23
CA ILE A 75 -27.23 -10.02 7.28
C ILE A 75 -27.04 -10.67 5.89
N ASN A 76 -26.13 -10.12 5.10
CA ASN A 76 -25.98 -10.50 3.71
C ASN A 76 -24.53 -10.89 3.42
N TRP A 77 -24.14 -12.06 3.92
CA TRP A 77 -23.05 -12.80 3.32
C TRP A 77 -23.55 -13.23 1.95
N LEU A 78 -23.31 -12.44 0.90
CA LEU A 78 -23.78 -12.71 -0.47
C LEU A 78 -23.78 -14.22 -0.74
N SER A 79 -24.95 -14.85 -0.59
CA SER A 79 -25.12 -16.26 -0.87
C SER A 79 -24.73 -16.43 -2.33
N VAL A 80 -24.04 -17.52 -2.66
CA VAL A 80 -23.28 -17.70 -3.92
C VAL A 80 -24.09 -17.21 -5.13
N ALA A 81 -23.92 -15.94 -5.52
CA ALA A 81 -24.72 -15.40 -6.60
C ALA A 81 -24.34 -16.12 -7.91
N PRO A 82 -25.33 -16.44 -8.78
CA PRO A 82 -25.07 -17.15 -10.03
C PRO A 82 -24.06 -16.39 -10.92
N LYS A 83 -23.20 -17.12 -11.64
CA LYS A 83 -22.21 -16.55 -12.57
C LYS A 83 -22.81 -15.57 -13.60
N THR A 84 -24.03 -15.81 -14.04
CA THR A 84 -24.75 -15.01 -15.03
C THR A 84 -25.02 -13.60 -14.52
N MET A 85 -25.65 -13.47 -13.35
CA MET A 85 -25.99 -12.19 -12.74
C MET A 85 -24.75 -11.34 -12.41
N ILE A 86 -23.62 -11.99 -12.09
CA ILE A 86 -22.37 -11.28 -11.80
C ILE A 86 -21.70 -10.74 -13.07
N THR A 87 -21.81 -11.48 -14.17
CA THR A 87 -21.27 -11.06 -15.46
C THR A 87 -22.07 -9.92 -16.07
N GLU A 88 -23.40 -9.96 -15.94
CA GLU A 88 -24.31 -8.92 -16.44
C GLU A 88 -24.15 -7.57 -15.72
N HIS A 89 -23.68 -7.58 -14.47
CA HIS A 89 -23.59 -6.38 -13.63
C HIS A 89 -22.16 -6.01 -13.22
N ASN A 90 -21.12 -6.63 -13.80
CA ASN A 90 -19.71 -6.35 -13.49
C ASN A 90 -19.35 -6.40 -12.00
N ILE A 91 -19.98 -7.30 -11.24
CA ILE A 91 -19.74 -7.44 -9.80
C ILE A 91 -18.43 -8.20 -9.60
N ASN A 92 -17.47 -7.64 -8.86
CA ASN A 92 -16.14 -8.22 -8.71
C ASN A 92 -16.18 -9.52 -7.86
N TRP A 93 -16.19 -10.67 -8.54
CA TRP A 93 -16.52 -12.01 -8.02
C TRP A 93 -15.60 -12.59 -6.91
N ILE A 94 -14.34 -12.15 -6.78
CA ILE A 94 -13.29 -13.15 -6.50
C ILE A 94 -13.06 -13.52 -5.02
N TYR A 95 -13.39 -12.70 -4.00
CA TYR A 95 -12.99 -13.04 -2.61
C TYR A 95 -14.02 -12.83 -1.50
N CYS A 96 -15.20 -12.29 -1.79
CA CYS A 96 -16.11 -11.85 -0.74
C CYS A 96 -17.30 -12.79 -0.46
N LYS A 97 -17.27 -14.02 -1.00
CA LYS A 97 -18.44 -14.92 -1.01
C LYS A 97 -18.79 -15.56 0.32
N THR A 98 -17.84 -15.70 1.24
CA THR A 98 -18.09 -16.34 2.54
C THR A 98 -17.24 -15.71 3.61
N GLU A 99 -17.77 -15.66 4.83
CA GLU A 99 -17.04 -15.28 6.04
C GLU A 99 -15.71 -16.03 6.14
N LYS A 100 -15.72 -17.34 5.87
CA LYS A 100 -14.53 -18.19 5.86
C LYS A 100 -13.44 -17.68 4.91
N ASN A 101 -13.79 -17.31 3.69
CA ASN A 101 -12.81 -16.84 2.69
C ASN A 101 -12.23 -15.48 3.08
N ILE A 102 -13.07 -14.59 3.59
CA ILE A 102 -12.63 -13.27 4.07
C ILE A 102 -11.72 -13.43 5.28
N HIS A 103 -12.08 -14.29 6.22
CA HIS A 103 -11.25 -14.61 7.37
C HIS A 103 -9.88 -15.17 6.95
N GLN A 104 -9.86 -16.15 6.03
CA GLN A 104 -8.61 -16.69 5.49
C GLN A 104 -7.75 -15.61 4.80
N ARG A 105 -8.39 -14.71 4.05
CA ARG A 105 -7.69 -13.60 3.39
C ARG A 105 -7.12 -12.62 4.41
N ARG A 106 -7.88 -12.24 5.43
CA ARG A 106 -7.41 -11.38 6.53
C ARG A 106 -6.20 -11.99 7.25
N MET A 107 -6.28 -13.27 7.62
CA MET A 107 -5.15 -13.99 8.22
C MET A 107 -3.91 -14.00 7.31
N SER A 108 -4.11 -14.17 5.99
CA SER A 108 -3.02 -14.11 5.02
C SER A 108 -2.39 -12.72 4.91
N ILE A 109 -3.21 -11.65 4.91
CA ILE A 109 -2.74 -10.27 4.88
C ILE A 109 -1.95 -9.95 6.16
N GLN A 110 -2.46 -10.32 7.33
CA GLN A 110 -1.79 -10.11 8.62
C GLN A 110 -0.41 -10.78 8.69
N ARG A 111 -0.30 -12.04 8.22
CA ARG A 111 0.99 -12.73 8.14
C ARG A 111 1.96 -12.01 7.20
N GLN A 112 1.48 -11.55 6.04
CA GLN A 112 2.32 -10.81 5.09
C GLN A 112 2.75 -9.45 5.66
N LEU A 113 1.84 -8.73 6.32
CA LEU A 113 2.15 -7.46 7.00
C LEU A 113 3.24 -7.65 8.04
N HIS A 114 3.14 -8.70 8.87
CA HIS A 114 4.16 -9.01 9.86
C HIS A 114 5.54 -9.23 9.19
N VAL A 115 5.61 -10.09 8.17
CA VAL A 115 6.86 -10.38 7.45
C VAL A 115 7.46 -9.13 6.79
N VAL A 116 6.66 -8.31 6.11
CA VAL A 116 7.17 -7.12 5.41
C VAL A 116 7.56 -6.03 6.40
N THR A 117 6.83 -5.88 7.51
CA THR A 117 7.18 -4.93 8.59
C THR A 117 8.50 -5.31 9.24
N SER A 118 8.72 -6.58 9.58
CA SER A 118 10.01 -7.04 10.12
C SER A 118 11.16 -6.80 9.14
N LYS A 119 10.95 -7.05 7.84
CA LYS A 119 11.96 -6.73 6.81
C LYS A 119 12.24 -5.23 6.71
N LEU A 120 11.24 -4.39 6.94
CA LEU A 120 11.43 -2.94 6.98
C LEU A 120 12.24 -2.55 8.21
N ASP A 121 11.92 -3.08 9.38
CA ASP A 121 12.65 -2.79 10.62
C ASP A 121 14.13 -3.23 10.51
N GLU A 122 14.38 -4.43 9.97
CA GLU A 122 15.74 -4.91 9.66
C GLU A 122 16.47 -3.97 8.69
N HIS A 123 15.81 -3.56 7.60
CA HIS A 123 16.38 -2.63 6.62
C HIS A 123 16.73 -1.29 7.26
N LEU A 124 15.85 -0.75 8.12
CA LEU A 124 16.07 0.52 8.83
C LEU A 124 17.20 0.47 9.86
N GLN A 125 17.58 -0.72 10.34
CA GLN A 125 18.75 -0.95 11.19
C GLN A 125 20.05 -1.04 10.38
N GLN A 126 19.99 -1.47 9.12
CA GLN A 126 21.14 -1.62 8.22
C GLN A 126 21.49 -0.33 7.46
N ARG A 127 21.47 0.82 8.16
CA ARG A 127 21.72 2.13 7.53
C ARG A 127 23.13 2.17 6.94
N PRO A 128 23.30 2.57 5.66
CA PRO A 128 24.63 2.70 5.08
C PRO A 128 25.47 3.75 5.84
N PRO A 129 26.78 3.53 6.01
CA PRO A 129 27.67 4.45 6.73
C PRO A 129 27.66 5.88 6.19
N GLY A 130 27.40 6.06 4.88
CA GLY A 130 27.29 7.38 4.24
C GLY A 130 26.14 8.25 4.78
N LEU A 131 25.13 7.65 5.41
CA LEU A 131 24.05 8.36 6.11
C LEU A 131 24.45 8.80 7.54
N LEU A 132 25.41 8.10 8.14
CA LEU A 132 25.84 8.30 9.54
C LEU A 132 27.01 9.28 9.69
N THR A 133 27.73 9.55 8.61
CA THR A 133 29.06 10.18 8.66
C THR A 133 29.08 11.67 8.30
N ARG A 134 27.94 12.24 7.85
CA ARG A 134 27.94 13.60 7.26
C ARG A 134 27.38 14.71 8.15
N ASN A 135 26.77 14.42 9.30
CA ASN A 135 26.07 15.41 10.11
C ASN A 135 26.16 15.10 11.62
N GLU A 136 25.89 16.09 12.47
CA GLU A 136 25.67 15.85 13.90
C GLU A 136 24.45 14.92 14.12
N PRO A 137 24.38 14.14 15.21
CA PRO A 137 23.32 13.15 15.43
C PRO A 137 21.90 13.71 15.23
N THR A 138 21.65 14.92 15.74
CA THR A 138 20.35 15.60 15.64
C THR A 138 19.96 15.93 14.19
N THR A 139 20.93 16.29 13.34
CA THR A 139 20.69 16.60 11.92
C THR A 139 20.52 15.34 11.08
N ILE A 140 21.13 14.21 11.46
CA ILE A 140 20.90 12.92 10.80
C ILE A 140 19.44 12.49 10.96
N ASP A 141 18.90 12.56 12.17
CA ASP A 141 17.52 12.15 12.45
C ASP A 141 16.49 13.02 11.70
N ILE A 142 16.74 14.34 11.61
CA ILE A 142 15.90 15.26 10.81
C ILE A 142 15.92 14.86 9.33
N ASN A 143 17.10 14.64 8.75
CA ASN A 143 17.22 14.29 7.34
C ASN A 143 16.61 12.91 7.02
N MET A 144 16.73 11.95 7.95
CA MET A 144 16.06 10.65 7.82
C MET A 144 14.54 10.77 7.91
N SER A 145 14.03 11.66 8.77
CA SER A 145 12.60 11.97 8.83
C SER A 145 12.09 12.56 7.52
N ILE A 146 12.84 13.51 6.94
CA ILE A 146 12.53 14.10 5.62
C ILE A 146 12.51 13.03 4.52
N LEU A 147 13.54 12.17 4.48
CA LEU A 147 13.61 11.07 3.50
C LEU A 147 12.44 10.09 3.67
N SER A 148 12.12 9.70 4.90
CA SER A 148 10.99 8.83 5.22
C SER A 148 9.66 9.41 4.76
N ALA A 149 9.42 10.69 5.04
CA ALA A 149 8.22 11.40 4.61
C ALA A 149 8.12 11.48 3.07
N ALA A 150 9.24 11.78 2.40
CA ALA A 150 9.31 11.82 0.94
C ALA A 150 9.03 10.45 0.30
N ILE A 151 9.58 9.37 0.87
CA ILE A 151 9.31 8.00 0.43
C ILE A 151 7.83 7.65 0.59
N LEU A 152 7.23 7.99 1.74
CA LEU A 152 5.82 7.74 1.99
C LEU A 152 4.93 8.49 0.99
N ALA A 153 5.19 9.77 0.76
CA ALA A 153 4.47 10.59 -0.21
C ALA A 153 4.62 10.04 -1.65
N PHE A 154 5.85 9.64 -2.02
CA PHE A 154 6.13 9.00 -3.31
C PHE A 154 5.32 7.72 -3.50
N VAL A 155 5.28 6.87 -2.47
CA VAL A 155 4.49 5.63 -2.47
C VAL A 155 3.00 5.93 -2.60
N HIS A 156 2.47 6.87 -1.82
CA HIS A 156 1.06 7.25 -1.87
C HIS A 156 0.65 7.74 -3.27
N LYS A 157 1.49 8.58 -3.88
CA LYS A 157 1.29 9.05 -5.25
C LYS A 157 1.29 7.90 -6.26
N GLY A 158 2.25 6.97 -6.15
CA GLY A 158 2.33 5.80 -7.03
C GLY A 158 1.14 4.84 -6.88
N GLN A 159 0.55 4.77 -5.69
CA GLN A 159 -0.62 3.96 -5.39
C GLN A 159 -1.97 4.66 -5.60
N GLN A 160 -2.01 5.91 -6.06
CA GLN A 160 -3.26 6.69 -6.11
C GLN A 160 -4.39 5.96 -6.84
N ARG A 161 -4.11 5.41 -8.04
CA ARG A 161 -5.11 4.65 -8.82
C ARG A 161 -5.66 3.43 -8.10
N LEU A 162 -4.85 2.79 -7.24
CA LEU A 162 -5.32 1.65 -6.45
C LEU A 162 -6.27 2.13 -5.35
N ARG A 163 -5.95 3.26 -4.70
CA ARG A 163 -6.78 3.87 -3.66
C ARG A 163 -8.12 4.30 -4.23
N ASP A 164 -8.13 4.96 -5.39
CA ASP A 164 -9.35 5.41 -6.07
C ASP A 164 -10.27 4.21 -6.35
N ARG A 165 -9.72 3.14 -6.95
CA ARG A 165 -10.48 1.91 -7.22
C ARG A 165 -10.96 1.22 -5.94
N SER A 166 -10.20 1.31 -4.84
CA SER A 166 -10.61 0.73 -3.55
C SER A 166 -11.84 1.45 -3.03
N GLN A 167 -11.84 2.79 -3.11
CA GLN A 167 -13.00 3.62 -2.75
C GLN A 167 -14.21 3.35 -3.64
N GLU A 168 -14.01 3.21 -4.96
CA GLU A 168 -15.07 2.80 -5.89
C GLU A 168 -15.67 1.44 -5.51
N SER A 169 -14.82 0.48 -5.11
CA SER A 169 -15.25 -0.84 -4.67
C SER A 169 -16.05 -0.77 -3.37
N GLU A 170 -15.64 0.05 -2.41
CA GLU A 170 -16.41 0.28 -1.17
C GLU A 170 -17.79 0.91 -1.47
N ALA A 171 -17.83 1.88 -2.39
CA ALA A 171 -19.09 2.50 -2.80
C ALA A 171 -20.04 1.49 -3.47
N ALA A 172 -19.51 0.61 -4.33
CA ALA A 172 -20.29 -0.46 -4.95
C ALA A 172 -20.86 -1.44 -3.92
N VAL A 173 -20.07 -1.84 -2.92
CA VAL A 173 -20.52 -2.71 -1.82
C VAL A 173 -21.67 -2.07 -1.03
N LYS A 174 -21.59 -0.75 -0.74
CA LYS A 174 -22.70 -0.03 -0.07
C LYS A 174 -23.98 0.05 -0.90
N LEU A 175 -23.87 0.05 -2.22
CA LEU A 175 -25.04 0.08 -3.11
C LEU A 175 -25.69 -1.31 -3.18
N ASP A 176 -24.89 -2.36 -3.34
CA ASP A 176 -25.35 -3.75 -3.36
C ASP A 176 -26.09 -4.12 -2.06
N GLY A 177 -25.55 -3.67 -0.92
CA GLY A 177 -26.15 -3.85 0.40
C GLY A 177 -27.55 -3.26 0.60
N LYS A 178 -27.86 -2.22 -0.19
CA LYS A 178 -29.13 -1.48 -0.14
C LYS A 178 -30.14 -1.94 -1.18
N ASP A 179 -29.81 -2.89 -2.07
CA ASP A 179 -30.74 -3.40 -3.08
C ASP A 179 -31.75 -4.39 -2.45
N PRO A 180 -33.03 -4.02 -2.31
CA PRO A 180 -34.04 -4.87 -1.65
C PRO A 180 -34.27 -6.20 -2.38
N ARG A 181 -33.89 -6.31 -3.66
CA ARG A 181 -34.03 -7.55 -4.45
C ARG A 181 -32.99 -8.62 -4.11
N ARG A 182 -32.00 -8.30 -3.27
CA ARG A 182 -30.92 -9.21 -2.85
C ARG A 182 -30.85 -9.44 -1.35
N VAL A 183 -31.70 -8.78 -0.55
CA VAL A 183 -31.79 -8.93 0.92
C VAL A 183 -32.91 -9.94 1.29
N GLN A 184 -33.12 -10.97 0.47
CA GLN A 184 -34.10 -12.04 0.72
C GLN A 184 -33.43 -13.39 0.93
#